data_AF-A0A1F6T5K0-F1
#
_entry.id   AF-A0A1F6T5K0-F1
#
_cell.length_a   1.000
_cell.length_b   1.000
_cell.length_c   1.000
_cell.angle_alpha   90.00
_cell.angle_beta   90.00
_cell.angle_gamma   90.00
#
_symmetry.space_group_name_H-M   'P 1'
#
loop_
_entity.id
_entity.type
_entity.pdbx_description
1 polymer ?
#
loop_
_entity_poly.entity_id
_entity_poly.type
_entity_poly.pdbx_seq_one_letter_code
_entity_poly.pdbx_strand_id
1 'polypeptide(L)'
;MRTTWLEAASERRRMVNPRKAYPLDPGFIPVFDQTGRANRGHALETAVRVELERRRMQVTYVKTKDGFEVDFLARSPGERPVLLQVAAELADQETRQREIRALLAAKVEHPRATLNLVTLTPEFAPDLPEEIVVHPAWQWLLAAR
;
A
#
# COMPACT_ATOMS: atom_id res chain seq x y z
N MET A 1 13.42 -2.11 -12.38
CA MET A 1 12.96 -1.10 -11.42
C MET A 1 11.65 -0.52 -11.93
N ARG A 2 10.65 -0.38 -11.07
CA ARG A 2 9.33 0.16 -11.41
C ARG A 2 9.02 1.37 -10.56
N THR A 3 8.30 2.33 -11.12
CA THR A 3 7.98 3.60 -10.45
C THR A 3 6.48 3.79 -10.32
N THR A 4 6.00 4.12 -9.12
CA THR A 4 4.61 4.50 -8.89
C THR A 4 4.50 6.02 -8.80
N TRP A 5 3.48 6.58 -9.46
CA TRP A 5 3.22 8.01 -9.47
C TRP A 5 2.27 8.42 -8.35
N LEU A 6 2.40 9.67 -7.91
CA LEU A 6 1.45 10.29 -7.00
C LEU A 6 0.08 10.42 -7.68
N GLU A 7 -0.97 10.04 -6.95
CA GLU A 7 -2.34 10.39 -7.31
C GLU A 7 -2.52 11.90 -7.19
N ALA A 8 -2.47 12.58 -8.34
CA ALA A 8 -2.66 14.02 -8.44
C ALA A 8 -3.31 14.36 -9.78
N ALA A 9 -4.23 15.33 -9.76
CA ALA A 9 -4.88 15.88 -10.96
C ALA A 9 -3.95 16.82 -11.77
N SER A 10 -2.85 17.30 -11.19
CA SER A 10 -1.91 18.23 -11.83
C SER A 10 -0.56 17.57 -12.10
N GLU A 11 -0.10 17.61 -13.35
CA GLU A 11 1.23 17.11 -13.75
C GLU A 11 2.36 17.81 -13.01
N ARG A 12 2.24 19.12 -12.72
CA ARG A 12 3.25 19.85 -11.92
C ARG A 12 3.45 19.20 -10.56
N ARG A 13 2.38 18.79 -9.87
CA ARG A 13 2.47 18.07 -8.58
C ARG A 13 3.10 16.68 -8.69
N ARG A 14 2.99 16.02 -9.86
CA ARG A 14 3.68 14.74 -10.14
C ARG A 14 5.17 14.93 -10.42
N MET A 15 5.58 16.11 -10.89
CA MET A 15 6.98 16.40 -11.22
C MET A 15 7.83 16.83 -10.01
N VAL A 16 7.24 17.49 -9.00
CA VAL A 16 8.00 17.96 -7.82
C VAL A 16 8.12 16.92 -6.71
N ASN A 17 7.28 15.88 -6.71
CA ASN A 17 7.32 14.82 -5.70
C ASN A 17 8.16 13.62 -6.19
N PRO A 18 9.03 13.06 -5.34
CA PRO A 18 9.87 11.93 -5.72
C PRO A 18 9.02 10.70 -6.06
N ARG A 19 9.38 9.99 -7.13
CA ARG A 19 8.72 8.73 -7.52
C ARG A 19 9.12 7.64 -6.54
N LYS A 20 8.16 6.87 -6.00
CA LYS A 20 8.49 5.63 -5.27
C LYS A 20 9.01 4.60 -6.27
N ALA A 21 10.21 4.06 -6.02
CA ALA A 21 10.86 3.11 -6.91
C ALA A 21 11.02 1.75 -6.23
N TYR A 22 10.68 0.69 -6.97
CA TYR A 22 10.66 -0.68 -6.46
C TYR A 22 11.53 -1.55 -7.36
N PRO A 23 12.53 -2.28 -6.80
CA PRO A 23 13.25 -3.29 -7.56
C PRO A 23 12.28 -4.39 -8.01
N LEU A 24 12.54 -5.00 -9.17
CA LEU A 24 11.70 -6.08 -9.69
C LEU A 24 11.98 -7.42 -8.98
N ASP A 25 13.14 -7.51 -8.33
CA ASP A 25 13.57 -8.68 -7.56
C ASP A 25 13.81 -8.25 -6.09
N PRO A 26 13.08 -8.84 -5.12
CA PRO A 26 13.26 -8.59 -3.70
C PRO A 26 14.67 -8.87 -3.17
N GLY A 27 15.46 -9.70 -3.87
CA GLY A 27 16.86 -9.98 -3.56
C GLY A 27 17.77 -8.75 -3.64
N PHE A 28 17.34 -7.66 -4.29
CA PHE A 28 18.06 -6.39 -4.30
C PHE A 28 17.71 -5.45 -3.14
N ILE A 29 16.68 -5.74 -2.34
CA ILE A 29 16.27 -4.89 -1.22
C ILE A 29 17.40 -4.65 -0.20
N PRO A 30 18.23 -5.65 0.16
CA PRO A 30 19.38 -5.42 1.06
C PRO A 30 20.45 -4.48 0.50
N VAL A 31 20.51 -4.28 -0.82
CA VAL A 31 21.46 -3.35 -1.46
C VAL A 31 21.02 -1.89 -1.23
N PHE A 32 19.73 -1.66 -0.94
CA PHE A 32 19.18 -0.32 -0.73
C PHE A 32 18.91 0.02 0.75
N ASP A 33 18.87 -0.94 1.67
CA ASP A 33 18.64 -0.66 3.10
C ASP A 33 19.18 -1.78 4.02
N GLN A 34 20.01 -1.41 5.01
CA GLN A 34 20.85 -2.34 5.79
C GLN A 34 20.24 -2.78 7.14
N THR A 35 19.04 -2.29 7.51
CA THR A 35 18.50 -2.46 8.86
C THR A 35 17.56 -3.66 9.06
N GLY A 36 17.23 -4.42 8.00
CA GLY A 36 16.49 -5.70 8.08
C GLY A 36 14.98 -5.59 8.38
N ARG A 37 14.56 -4.69 9.28
CA ARG A 37 13.13 -4.43 9.59
C ARG A 37 12.46 -3.60 8.49
N ALA A 38 13.16 -2.56 8.00
CA ALA A 38 12.75 -1.80 6.82
C ALA A 38 12.70 -2.69 5.55
N ASN A 39 13.58 -3.69 5.47
CA ASN A 39 13.63 -4.61 4.33
C ASN A 39 12.36 -5.44 4.17
N ARG A 40 11.73 -5.90 5.27
CA ARG A 40 10.48 -6.67 5.19
C ARG A 40 9.30 -5.81 4.73
N GLY A 41 9.21 -4.57 5.22
CA GLY A 41 8.22 -3.59 4.77
C GLY A 41 8.31 -3.34 3.27
N HIS A 42 9.49 -2.92 2.81
CA HIS A 42 9.74 -2.66 1.38
C HIS A 42 9.58 -3.91 0.51
N ALA A 43 9.94 -5.10 1.01
CA ALA A 43 9.75 -6.36 0.29
C ALA A 43 8.28 -6.68 0.09
N LEU A 44 7.48 -6.55 1.15
CA LEU A 44 6.05 -6.78 1.07
C LEU A 44 5.38 -5.75 0.15
N GLU A 45 5.71 -4.47 0.29
CA GLU A 45 5.19 -3.39 -0.57
C GLU A 45 5.54 -3.66 -2.04
N THR A 46 6.78 -4.08 -2.31
CA THR A 46 7.23 -4.48 -3.65
C THR A 46 6.45 -5.68 -4.18
N ALA A 47 6.26 -6.72 -3.38
CA ALA A 47 5.53 -7.93 -3.77
C ALA A 47 4.07 -7.61 -4.10
N VAL A 48 3.41 -6.81 -3.26
CA VAL A 48 2.04 -6.33 -3.48
C VAL A 48 1.96 -5.51 -4.77
N ARG A 49 2.90 -4.59 -5.02
CA ARG A 49 2.94 -3.80 -6.25
C ARG A 49 3.09 -4.67 -7.50
N VAL A 50 4.02 -5.64 -7.48
CA VAL A 50 4.20 -6.59 -8.59
C VAL A 50 2.91 -7.38 -8.84
N GLU A 51 2.22 -7.76 -7.78
CA GLU A 51 0.97 -8.49 -7.88
C GLU A 51 -0.18 -7.64 -8.44
N LEU A 52 -0.30 -6.37 -8.05
CA LEU A 52 -1.25 -5.43 -8.66
C LEU A 52 -0.98 -5.25 -10.17
N GLU A 53 0.29 -5.24 -10.60
CA GLU A 53 0.67 -5.24 -12.01
C GLU A 53 0.26 -6.54 -12.72
N ARG A 54 0.45 -7.70 -12.08
CA ARG A 54 0.00 -9.01 -12.62
C ARG A 54 -1.51 -9.04 -12.82
N ARG A 55 -2.26 -8.42 -11.92
CA ARG A 55 -3.72 -8.21 -12.02
C ARG A 55 -4.13 -7.15 -13.05
N ARG A 56 -3.16 -6.53 -13.74
CA ARG A 56 -3.38 -5.47 -14.74
C ARG A 56 -4.13 -4.25 -14.19
N MET A 57 -3.97 -3.97 -12.90
CA MET A 57 -4.56 -2.80 -12.26
C MET A 57 -3.74 -1.55 -12.56
N GLN A 58 -4.39 -0.41 -12.69
CA GLN A 58 -3.71 0.89 -12.67
C GLN A 58 -3.42 1.26 -11.23
N VAL A 59 -2.16 1.58 -10.92
CA VAL A 59 -1.69 1.81 -9.55
C VAL A 59 -1.05 3.18 -9.41
N THR A 60 -1.51 3.94 -8.42
CA THR A 60 -0.90 5.19 -7.92
C THR A 60 -0.72 5.07 -6.41
N TYR A 61 0.07 5.96 -5.79
CA TYR A 61 0.07 6.10 -4.32
C TYR A 61 -0.71 7.36 -3.93
N VAL A 62 -1.27 7.39 -2.73
CA VAL A 62 -2.07 8.53 -2.25
C VAL A 62 -1.30 9.28 -1.18
N LYS A 63 -1.31 10.61 -1.28
CA LYS A 63 -0.91 11.52 -0.21
C LYS A 63 -2.08 12.44 0.09
N THR A 64 -2.64 12.33 1.28
CA THR A 64 -3.79 13.13 1.70
C THR A 64 -3.38 14.57 1.98
N LYS A 65 -4.36 15.47 2.06
CA LYS A 65 -4.15 16.87 2.43
C LYS A 65 -3.52 17.04 3.82
N ASP A 66 -3.84 16.12 4.73
CA ASP A 66 -3.30 16.10 6.09
C ASP A 66 -1.90 15.47 6.18
N GLY A 67 -1.32 15.09 5.03
CA GLY A 67 0.05 14.58 4.93
C GLY A 67 0.18 13.08 5.18
N PHE A 68 -0.92 12.33 5.29
CA PHE A 68 -0.89 10.87 5.40
C PHE A 68 -0.66 10.23 4.04
N GLU A 69 0.10 9.14 4.01
CA GLU A 69 0.39 8.41 2.79
C GLU A 69 -0.23 7.02 2.85
N VAL A 70 -0.92 6.65 1.76
CA VAL A 70 -1.40 5.28 1.54
C VAL A 70 -0.63 4.69 0.36
N ASP A 71 -0.14 3.46 0.53
CA ASP A 71 0.82 2.86 -0.40
C ASP A 71 0.26 2.75 -1.81
N PHE A 72 -0.98 2.29 -1.95
CA PHE A 72 -1.60 2.07 -3.26
C PHE A 72 -3.07 2.49 -3.32
N LEU A 73 -3.41 3.09 -4.45
CA LEU A 73 -4.75 3.22 -5.00
C LEU A 73 -4.79 2.46 -6.32
N ALA A 74 -5.37 1.27 -6.29
CA ALA A 74 -5.48 0.39 -7.44
C ALA A 74 -6.85 0.51 -8.11
N ARG A 75 -6.89 0.49 -9.45
CA ARG A 75 -8.11 0.61 -10.24
C ARG A 75 -8.15 -0.41 -11.37
N SER A 76 -9.31 -1.04 -11.52
CA SER A 76 -9.66 -1.91 -12.64
C SER A 76 -10.93 -1.38 -13.34
N PRO A 77 -11.07 -1.54 -14.66
CA PRO A 77 -12.27 -1.12 -15.38
C PRO A 77 -13.53 -1.81 -14.82
N GLY A 78 -14.56 -1.02 -14.47
CA GLY A 78 -15.84 -1.54 -13.97
C GLY A 78 -15.86 -1.93 -12.50
N GLU A 79 -14.72 -1.91 -11.80
CA GLU A 79 -14.62 -2.25 -10.38
C GLU A 79 -14.48 -1.00 -9.51
N ARG A 80 -14.78 -1.16 -8.21
CA ARG A 80 -14.51 -0.09 -7.23
C ARG A 80 -13.00 0.07 -7.06
N PRO A 81 -12.48 1.31 -6.95
CA PRO A 81 -11.08 1.53 -6.59
C PRO A 81 -10.75 0.85 -5.26
N VAL A 82 -9.49 0.47 -5.09
CA VAL A 82 -8.99 -0.23 -3.91
C VAL A 82 -7.90 0.64 -3.29
N LEU A 83 -8.17 1.21 -2.12
CA LEU A 83 -7.11 1.76 -1.26
C LEU A 83 -6.49 0.60 -0.51
N LEU A 84 -5.16 0.50 -0.59
CA LEU A 84 -4.42 -0.62 -0.05
C LEU A 84 -3.19 -0.12 0.68
N GLN A 85 -3.17 -0.37 1.99
CA GLN A 85 -2.05 -0.14 2.88
C GLN A 85 -1.28 -1.44 3.10
N VAL A 86 0.05 -1.36 3.14
CA VAL A 86 0.92 -2.52 3.34
C VAL A 86 1.73 -2.36 4.61
N ALA A 87 1.57 -3.29 5.54
CA ALA A 87 2.27 -3.26 6.81
C ALA A 87 2.89 -4.62 7.12
N ALA A 88 4.22 -4.71 7.15
CA ALA A 88 4.89 -5.96 7.50
C ALA A 88 4.58 -6.40 8.95
N GLU A 89 4.52 -5.46 9.89
CA GLU A 89 4.33 -5.74 11.31
C GLU A 89 3.27 -4.81 11.90
N LEU A 90 2.29 -5.35 12.62
CA LEU A 90 1.22 -4.59 13.29
C LEU A 90 1.24 -4.72 14.83
N ALA A 91 2.23 -5.43 15.39
CA ALA A 91 2.34 -5.63 16.84
C ALA A 91 2.44 -4.31 17.63
N ASP A 92 3.14 -3.32 17.07
CA ASP A 92 3.25 -2.00 17.66
C ASP A 92 1.95 -1.20 17.48
N GLN A 93 1.36 -0.77 18.60
CA GLN A 93 0.08 -0.08 18.61
C GLN A 93 0.14 1.28 17.93
N GLU A 94 1.24 2.03 18.09
CA GLU A 94 1.40 3.33 17.45
C GLU A 94 1.45 3.20 15.93
N THR A 95 2.28 2.26 15.43
CA THR A 95 2.35 1.90 14.02
C THR A 95 0.96 1.52 13.49
N ARG A 96 0.27 0.59 14.15
CA ARG A 96 -1.07 0.15 13.74
C ARG A 96 -2.07 1.32 13.65
N GLN A 97 -2.10 2.19 14.66
CA GLN A 97 -2.98 3.37 14.67
C GLN A 97 -2.64 4.37 13.55
N ARG A 98 -1.36 4.52 13.23
CA ARG A 98 -0.90 5.34 12.11
C ARG A 98 -1.39 4.79 10.76
N GLU A 99 -1.23 3.49 10.54
CA GLU A 99 -1.67 2.83 9.29
C GLU A 99 -3.19 2.98 9.08
N ILE A 100 -3.98 2.78 10.15
CA ILE A 100 -5.45 2.95 10.13
C ILE A 100 -5.82 4.39 9.77
N ARG A 101 -5.19 5.36 10.43
CA ARG A 101 -5.50 6.78 10.22
C ARG A 101 -5.22 7.20 8.79
N ALA A 102 -4.14 6.71 8.19
CA ALA A 102 -3.83 6.99 6.80
C ALA A 102 -4.91 6.48 5.83
N LEU A 103 -5.38 5.24 6.02
CA LEU A 103 -6.47 4.66 5.22
C LEU A 103 -7.79 5.44 5.38
N LEU A 104 -8.18 5.77 6.62
CA LEU A 104 -9.41 6.51 6.88
C LEU A 104 -9.34 7.94 6.33
N ALA A 105 -8.19 8.62 6.42
CA ALA A 105 -8.02 9.93 5.81
C ALA A 105 -8.14 9.86 4.27
N ALA A 106 -7.52 8.86 3.65
CA ALA A 106 -7.61 8.67 2.20
C ALA A 106 -9.04 8.32 1.74
N LYS A 107 -9.82 7.63 2.57
CA LYS A 107 -11.24 7.33 2.32
C LYS A 107 -12.08 8.59 2.11
N VAL A 108 -11.81 9.66 2.86
CA VAL A 108 -12.52 10.94 2.74
C VAL A 108 -12.31 11.55 1.35
N GLU A 109 -11.08 11.46 0.82
CA GLU A 109 -10.74 11.95 -0.53
C GLU A 109 -11.20 10.99 -1.64
N HIS A 110 -11.31 9.69 -1.32
CA HIS A 110 -11.71 8.63 -2.25
C HIS A 110 -12.92 7.81 -1.72
N PRO A 111 -14.12 8.41 -1.61
CA PRO A 111 -15.26 7.80 -0.90
C PRO A 111 -15.78 6.51 -1.54
N ARG A 112 -15.50 6.28 -2.84
CA ARG A 112 -15.91 5.06 -3.56
C ARG A 112 -14.92 3.90 -3.40
N ALA A 113 -13.74 4.14 -2.83
CA ALA A 113 -12.72 3.11 -2.68
C ALA A 113 -13.04 2.15 -1.52
N THR A 114 -12.68 0.87 -1.67
CA THR A 114 -12.63 -0.08 -0.54
C THR A 114 -11.32 0.09 0.23
N LEU A 115 -11.33 -0.15 1.54
CA LEU A 115 -10.15 -0.01 2.41
C LEU A 115 -9.58 -1.38 2.72
N ASN A 116 -8.30 -1.58 2.40
CA ASN A 116 -7.66 -2.87 2.51
C ASN A 116 -6.30 -2.71 3.20
N LEU A 117 -6.01 -3.59 4.14
CA LEU A 117 -4.73 -3.69 4.83
C LEU A 117 -4.11 -5.06 4.55
N VAL A 118 -2.95 -5.08 3.91
CA VAL A 118 -2.20 -6.32 3.64
C VAL A 118 -1.04 -6.42 4.62
N THR A 119 -0.96 -7.52 5.37
CA THR A 119 0.03 -7.66 6.45
C THR A 119 0.56 -9.08 6.63
N LEU A 120 1.79 -9.21 7.16
CA LEU A 120 2.35 -10.51 7.57
C LEU A 120 1.86 -10.96 8.94
N THR A 121 1.30 -10.05 9.76
CA THR A 121 0.88 -10.33 11.14
C THR A 121 -0.58 -9.92 11.39
N PRO A 122 -1.54 -10.55 10.68
CA PRO A 122 -2.96 -10.23 10.79
C PRO A 122 -3.56 -10.43 12.18
N GLU A 123 -2.94 -11.27 13.02
CA GLU A 123 -3.34 -11.54 14.41
C GLU A 123 -3.27 -10.30 15.32
N PHE A 124 -2.51 -9.27 14.96
CA PHE A 124 -2.46 -7.99 15.70
C PHE A 124 -3.48 -6.96 15.19
N ALA A 125 -4.43 -7.37 14.36
CA ALA A 125 -5.45 -6.53 13.76
C ALA A 125 -6.91 -6.80 14.22
N PRO A 126 -7.21 -7.34 15.42
CA PRO A 126 -8.58 -7.75 15.78
C PRO A 126 -9.55 -6.57 15.98
N ASP A 127 -9.04 -5.40 16.39
CA ASP A 127 -9.86 -4.23 16.76
C ASP A 127 -9.86 -3.14 15.68
N LEU A 128 -9.79 -3.55 14.41
CA LEU A 128 -9.84 -2.62 13.28
C LEU A 128 -11.28 -2.15 13.01
N PRO A 129 -11.46 -0.91 12.52
CA PRO A 129 -12.75 -0.47 12.00
C PRO A 129 -13.32 -1.47 10.97
N GLU A 130 -14.62 -1.77 11.06
CA GLU A 130 -15.28 -2.77 10.20
C GLU A 130 -15.16 -2.47 8.69
N GLU A 131 -14.94 -1.21 8.32
CA GLU A 131 -14.75 -0.78 6.93
C GLU A 131 -13.41 -1.23 6.33
N ILE A 132 -12.43 -1.58 7.16
CA ILE A 132 -11.08 -2.00 6.74
C ILE A 132 -11.02 -3.51 6.66
N VAL A 133 -10.84 -4.03 5.44
CA VAL A 133 -10.66 -5.46 5.20
C VAL A 133 -9.18 -5.81 5.39
N VAL A 134 -8.90 -6.67 6.36
CA VAL A 134 -7.55 -7.17 6.61
C VAL A 134 -7.29 -8.43 5.80
N HIS A 135 -6.15 -8.45 5.12
CA HIS A 135 -5.71 -9.60 4.34
C HIS A 135 -4.36 -10.10 4.87
N PRO A 136 -4.28 -11.38 5.28
CA PRO A 136 -2.99 -12.04 5.43
C PRO A 136 -2.25 -11.97 4.08
N ALA A 137 -1.01 -11.49 4.09
CA ALA A 137 -0.24 -11.22 2.87
C ALA A 137 -0.11 -12.47 1.97
N TRP A 138 0.18 -13.63 2.58
CA TRP A 138 0.29 -14.89 1.84
C TRP A 138 -1.03 -15.25 1.13
N GLN A 139 -2.17 -15.04 1.81
CA GLN A 139 -3.48 -15.34 1.25
C GLN A 139 -3.82 -14.37 0.11
N TRP A 140 -3.55 -13.08 0.31
CA TRP A 140 -3.82 -12.05 -0.69
C TRP A 140 -3.00 -12.27 -1.96
N LEU A 141 -1.71 -12.61 -1.83
CA LEU A 141 -0.81 -12.87 -2.94
C LEU A 141 -1.19 -14.14 -3.72
N LEU A 142 -1.74 -15.16 -3.05
CA LEU A 142 -2.15 -16.42 -3.68
C LEU A 142 -3.60 -16.41 -4.22
N ALA A 143 -4.41 -15.41 -3.84
CA ALA A 143 -5.81 -15.32 -4.23
C ALA A 143 -6.02 -14.97 -5.71
N ALA A 144 -5.01 -14.46 -6.40
CA ALA A 144 -5.10 -14.18 -7.83
C ALA A 144 -4.91 -15.47 -8.66
N ARG A 145 -5.96 -15.85 -9.38
CA ARG A 145 -5.91 -16.80 -10.50
C ARG A 145 -6.37 -16.09 -11.75
#